data_AF-A0AAP0P9P4-F1
#
_entry.id   AF-A0AAP0P9P4-F1
#
_cell.length_a   1.000
_cell.length_b   1.000
_cell.length_c   1.000
_cell.angle_alpha   90.00
_cell.angle_beta   90.00
_cell.angle_gamma   90.00
#
_symmetry.space_group_name_H-M   'P 1'
#
loop_
_entity.id
_entity.type
_entity.pdbx_description
1 polymer ?
#
loop_
_entity_poly.entity_id
_entity_poly.type
_entity_poly.pdbx_seq_one_letter_code
_entity_poly.pdbx_strand_id
1 'polypeptide(L)'
;MAQPIPCDQAEKMSTMRPPLLTNSNYTYWKARIEGFILSLDVKVWRKIEKGYSYPLLDDSPNSTDLWTNEEERLLFANAKALNAIFSAVNQEYLKLISSCKIAKDAWTILQNFFEGNEDVRDSKKLLLSSQFDALRMIEDGTIAEYTAKLKDIANQAQQLGKNIQIEKWLKKLFGLFLQSSMSRSQQYKKPRDSRISNLMN
;
A
#
# COMPACT_ATOMS: atom_id res chain seq x y z
N MET A 1 -38.96 25.11 -20.02
CA MET A 1 -38.60 23.81 -19.43
C MET A 1 -37.08 23.71 -19.48
N ALA A 2 -36.40 23.75 -18.33
CA ALA A 2 -34.95 23.65 -18.28
C ALA A 2 -34.55 22.18 -18.39
N GLN A 3 -33.63 21.84 -19.30
CA GLN A 3 -33.12 20.48 -19.43
C GLN A 3 -32.16 20.14 -18.27
N PRO A 4 -32.07 18.86 -17.86
CA PRO A 4 -31.17 18.45 -16.78
C PRO A 4 -29.72 18.56 -17.21
N ILE A 5 -28.88 19.14 -16.37
CA ILE A 5 -27.43 19.19 -16.56
C ILE A 5 -26.87 17.76 -16.35
N PRO A 6 -26.06 17.22 -17.28
CA PRO A 6 -25.39 15.93 -17.08
C PRO A 6 -24.46 15.97 -15.85
N CYS A 7 -24.56 14.97 -14.99
CA CYS A 7 -23.91 14.86 -13.67
C CYS A 7 -22.38 14.66 -13.71
N ASP A 8 -21.68 15.08 -14.77
CA ASP A 8 -20.30 14.63 -15.04
C ASP A 8 -19.26 15.75 -15.18
N GLN A 9 -19.57 16.99 -14.77
CA GLN A 9 -18.61 18.11 -14.86
C GLN A 9 -18.49 19.02 -13.61
N ALA A 10 -19.01 18.58 -12.46
CA ALA A 10 -18.85 19.33 -11.20
C ALA A 10 -17.67 18.86 -10.32
N GLU A 11 -17.00 17.73 -10.64
CA GLU A 11 -15.80 17.29 -9.91
C GLU A 11 -14.52 18.02 -10.36
N LYS A 12 -14.62 19.34 -10.58
CA LYS A 12 -13.42 20.19 -10.60
C LYS A 12 -12.84 20.27 -9.20
N MET A 13 -12.02 19.28 -8.86
CA MET A 13 -10.80 19.41 -8.08
C MET A 13 -10.93 20.26 -6.80
N SER A 14 -11.80 19.86 -5.89
CA SER A 14 -11.60 20.24 -4.48
C SER A 14 -10.45 19.40 -3.95
N THR A 15 -9.24 19.96 -3.95
CA THR A 15 -8.04 19.34 -3.35
C THR A 15 -8.22 19.04 -1.85
N MET A 16 -9.28 19.59 -1.23
CA MET A 16 -9.61 19.45 0.18
C MET A 16 -10.47 18.23 0.51
N ARG A 17 -11.20 17.62 -0.43
CA ARG A 17 -12.07 16.48 -0.12
C ARG A 17 -11.51 15.18 -0.72
N PRO A 18 -11.45 14.07 0.03
CA PRO A 18 -11.08 12.77 -0.53
C PRO A 18 -12.09 12.34 -1.61
N PRO A 19 -11.64 11.62 -2.65
CA PRO A 19 -12.53 11.08 -3.68
C PRO A 19 -13.50 10.07 -3.07
N LEU A 20 -14.62 9.79 -3.75
CA LEU A 20 -15.50 8.70 -3.34
C LEU A 20 -14.88 7.33 -3.66
N LEU A 21 -15.01 6.39 -2.74
CA LEU A 21 -14.55 5.01 -2.92
C LEU A 21 -15.40 4.28 -3.98
N THR A 22 -14.71 3.59 -4.89
CA THR A 22 -15.26 2.75 -5.95
C THR A 22 -14.46 1.45 -6.06
N ASN A 23 -14.98 0.47 -6.80
CA ASN A 23 -14.32 -0.83 -6.98
C ASN A 23 -12.93 -0.74 -7.65
N SER A 24 -12.63 0.33 -8.39
CA SER A 24 -11.40 0.46 -9.19
C SER A 24 -10.37 1.43 -8.64
N ASN A 25 -10.72 2.26 -7.64
CA ASN A 25 -9.86 3.35 -7.18
C ASN A 25 -9.31 3.18 -5.75
N TYR A 26 -9.47 2.01 -5.11
CA TYR A 26 -9.15 1.80 -3.70
C TYR A 26 -7.73 2.25 -3.30
N THR A 27 -6.68 1.89 -4.05
CA THR A 27 -5.30 2.30 -3.74
C THR A 27 -5.13 3.82 -3.73
N TYR A 28 -5.72 4.51 -4.70
CA TYR A 28 -5.71 5.96 -4.78
C TYR A 28 -6.55 6.59 -3.67
N TRP A 29 -7.76 6.06 -3.45
CA TRP A 29 -8.67 6.49 -2.40
C TRP A 29 -8.01 6.41 -1.04
N LYS A 30 -7.38 5.27 -0.71
CA LYS A 30 -6.69 5.02 0.56
C LYS A 30 -5.63 6.08 0.84
N ALA A 31 -4.74 6.35 -0.10
CA ALA A 31 -3.72 7.38 0.07
C ALA A 31 -4.32 8.80 0.27
N ARG A 32 -5.43 9.11 -0.41
CA ARG A 32 -6.09 10.42 -0.32
C ARG A 32 -6.84 10.60 1.01
N ILE A 33 -7.55 9.59 1.49
CA ILE A 33 -8.26 9.66 2.76
C ILE A 33 -7.30 9.67 3.95
N GLU A 34 -6.18 8.92 3.88
CA GLU A 34 -5.09 8.97 4.87
C GLU A 34 -4.53 10.40 4.98
N GLY A 35 -4.16 10.99 3.85
CA GLY A 35 -3.64 12.37 3.80
C GLY A 35 -4.67 13.39 4.30
N PHE A 36 -5.95 13.23 3.94
CA PHE A 36 -7.02 14.10 4.41
C PHE A 36 -7.17 14.04 5.94
N ILE A 37 -7.23 12.85 6.53
CA ILE A 37 -7.40 12.69 7.98
C ILE A 37 -6.18 13.22 8.75
N LEU A 38 -4.97 12.96 8.24
CA LEU A 38 -3.73 13.53 8.80
C LEU A 38 -3.73 15.06 8.75
N SER A 39 -4.29 15.66 7.70
CA SER A 39 -4.43 17.12 7.60
C SER A 39 -5.45 17.71 8.59
N LEU A 40 -6.41 16.92 9.07
CA LEU A 40 -7.39 17.35 10.06
C LEU A 40 -6.80 17.42 11.46
N ASP A 41 -6.09 16.37 11.88
CA ASP A 41 -5.30 16.27 13.12
C ASP A 41 -4.62 14.88 13.17
N VAL A 42 -3.34 14.82 13.54
CA VAL A 42 -2.62 13.56 13.78
C VAL A 42 -3.29 12.71 14.86
N LYS A 43 -3.95 13.32 15.86
CA LYS A 43 -4.71 12.61 16.90
C LYS A 43 -5.92 11.87 16.34
N VAL A 44 -6.53 12.38 15.27
CA VAL A 44 -7.66 11.74 14.58
C VAL A 44 -7.15 10.51 13.83
N TRP A 45 -6.04 10.62 13.10
CA TRP A 45 -5.40 9.46 12.44
C TRP A 45 -5.03 8.36 13.43
N ARG A 46 -4.49 8.72 14.60
CA ARG A 46 -4.16 7.74 15.66
C ARG A 46 -5.35 6.91 16.13
N LYS A 47 -6.60 7.39 16.02
CA LYS A 47 -7.80 6.61 16.35
C LYS A 47 -8.07 5.50 15.33
N ILE A 48 -7.66 5.67 14.08
CA ILE A 48 -7.72 4.62 13.05
C ILE A 48 -6.63 3.57 13.30
N GLU A 49 -5.39 3.98 13.58
CA GLU A 49 -4.29 3.03 13.79
C GLU A 49 -4.43 2.24 15.10
N LYS A 50 -4.60 2.96 16.22
CA LYS A 50 -4.56 2.36 17.57
C LYS A 50 -5.94 1.92 18.04
N GLY A 51 -7.00 2.52 17.50
CA GLY A 51 -8.37 2.30 17.96
C GLY A 51 -8.80 3.30 19.04
N TYR A 52 -10.04 3.10 19.47
CA TYR A 52 -10.68 3.78 20.57
C TYR A 52 -11.11 2.72 21.60
N SER A 53 -10.93 3.00 22.89
CA SER A 53 -11.06 1.98 23.95
C SER A 53 -11.87 2.47 25.15
N TYR A 54 -12.47 3.65 25.06
CA TYR A 54 -13.31 4.21 26.12
C TYR A 54 -14.80 3.90 25.84
N PRO A 55 -15.69 4.00 26.84
CA PRO A 55 -17.12 3.78 26.64
C PRO A 55 -17.69 4.77 25.62
N LEU A 56 -18.56 4.30 24.73
CA LEU A 56 -19.27 5.18 23.82
C LEU A 56 -20.45 5.85 24.54
N LEU A 57 -20.95 6.97 24.01
CA LEU A 57 -22.05 7.73 24.63
C LEU A 57 -23.33 6.90 24.88
N ASP A 58 -23.55 5.85 24.09
CA ASP A 58 -24.67 4.91 24.19
C ASP A 58 -24.49 3.87 25.33
N ASP A 59 -23.24 3.59 25.73
CA ASP A 59 -22.95 2.50 26.67
C ASP A 59 -23.15 2.89 28.15
N SER A 60 -23.60 4.13 28.44
CA SER A 60 -23.85 4.56 29.81
C SER A 60 -25.06 5.49 29.94
N PRO A 61 -26.12 5.07 30.67
CA PRO A 61 -27.28 5.90 30.92
C PRO A 61 -27.03 7.18 31.73
N ASN A 62 -25.85 7.33 32.37
CA ASN A 62 -25.56 8.39 33.36
C ASN A 62 -24.14 9.00 33.25
N SER A 63 -23.35 8.80 32.18
CA SER A 63 -21.91 9.16 32.21
C SER A 63 -21.52 10.55 31.71
N THR A 64 -22.39 11.33 31.07
CA THR A 64 -22.00 12.60 30.44
C THR A 64 -21.42 13.62 31.42
N ASP A 65 -21.78 13.54 32.71
CA ASP A 65 -21.30 14.45 33.77
C ASP A 65 -19.97 14.02 34.42
N LEU A 66 -19.40 12.85 34.06
CA LEU A 66 -18.17 12.30 34.67
C LEU A 66 -17.00 12.17 33.69
N TRP A 67 -17.17 12.56 32.43
CA TRP A 67 -16.10 12.44 31.45
C TRP A 67 -15.02 13.47 31.70
N THR A 68 -13.77 13.01 31.72
CA THR A 68 -12.64 13.91 31.71
C THR A 68 -12.55 14.62 30.36
N ASN A 69 -12.00 15.84 30.36
CA ASN A 69 -11.71 16.58 29.12
C ASN A 69 -10.87 15.77 28.12
N GLU A 70 -10.12 14.75 28.57
CA GLU A 70 -9.36 13.88 27.68
C GLU A 70 -10.22 12.80 27.02
N GLU A 71 -11.14 12.17 27.75
CA GLU A 71 -12.06 11.17 27.20
C GLU A 71 -12.97 11.77 26.12
N GLU A 72 -13.48 12.97 26.36
CA GLU A 72 -14.27 13.71 25.37
C GLU A 72 -13.45 14.02 24.11
N ARG A 73 -12.20 14.48 24.27
CA ARG A 73 -11.28 14.71 23.14
C ARG A 73 -11.01 13.44 22.34
N LEU A 74 -10.85 12.31 23.01
CA LEU A 74 -10.61 11.02 22.36
C LEU A 74 -11.84 10.51 21.61
N LEU A 75 -13.04 10.66 22.19
CA LEU A 75 -14.29 10.35 21.50
C LEU A 75 -14.46 11.24 20.27
N PHE A 76 -14.25 12.56 20.42
CA PHE A 76 -14.38 13.51 19.32
C PHE A 76 -13.41 13.18 18.18
N ALA A 77 -12.17 12.80 18.51
CA ALA A 77 -11.20 12.34 17.51
C ALA A 77 -11.67 11.08 16.78
N ASN A 78 -12.27 10.11 17.48
CA ASN A 78 -12.82 8.90 16.87
C ASN A 78 -14.03 9.23 15.96
N ALA A 79 -14.96 10.04 16.44
CA ALA A 79 -16.13 10.47 15.67
C ALA A 79 -15.73 11.26 14.41
N LYS A 80 -14.72 12.14 14.52
CA LYS A 80 -14.19 12.90 13.39
C LYS A 80 -13.52 11.98 12.36
N ALA A 81 -12.77 10.97 12.79
CA ALA A 81 -12.18 9.97 11.90
C ALA A 81 -13.26 9.15 11.18
N LEU A 82 -14.24 8.65 11.92
CA LEU A 82 -15.35 7.86 11.38
C LEU A 82 -16.16 8.67 10.35
N ASN A 83 -16.49 9.92 10.67
CA ASN A 83 -17.19 10.81 9.77
C ASN A 83 -16.41 11.09 8.48
N ALA A 84 -15.09 11.27 8.57
CA ALA A 84 -14.23 11.45 7.40
C ALA A 84 -14.28 10.22 6.47
N ILE A 85 -14.24 9.00 7.04
CA ILE A 85 -14.38 7.74 6.28
C ILE A 85 -15.78 7.67 5.63
N PHE A 86 -16.85 7.89 6.40
CA PHE A 86 -18.23 7.84 5.90
C PHE A 86 -18.48 8.84 4.77
N SER A 87 -17.87 10.02 4.86
CA SER A 87 -18.00 11.09 3.85
C SER A 87 -17.24 10.81 2.54
N ALA A 88 -16.38 9.79 2.54
CA ALA A 88 -15.51 9.40 1.43
C ALA A 88 -15.90 8.07 0.79
N VAL A 89 -17.00 7.45 1.21
CA VAL A 89 -17.51 6.20 0.63
C VAL A 89 -18.84 6.43 -0.09
N ASN A 90 -19.12 5.60 -1.10
CA ASN A 90 -20.43 5.58 -1.75
C ASN A 90 -21.47 4.85 -0.87
N GLN A 91 -22.73 4.82 -1.32
CA GLN A 91 -23.82 4.21 -0.56
C GLN A 91 -23.64 2.70 -0.32
N GLU A 92 -23.00 1.99 -1.25
CA GLU A 92 -22.75 0.54 -1.13
C GLU A 92 -21.78 0.25 0.02
N TYR A 93 -20.61 0.90 0.04
CA TYR A 93 -19.64 0.70 1.11
C TYR A 93 -20.06 1.36 2.41
N LEU A 94 -20.88 2.41 2.38
CA LEU A 94 -21.44 2.96 3.60
C LEU A 94 -22.30 1.93 4.33
N LYS A 95 -23.13 1.14 3.62
CA LYS A 95 -23.91 0.05 4.22
C LYS A 95 -23.02 -1.02 4.87
N LEU A 96 -21.82 -1.25 4.32
CA LEU A 96 -20.86 -2.21 4.85
C LEU A 96 -20.31 -1.79 6.21
N ILE A 97 -20.14 -0.48 6.45
CA ILE A 97 -19.50 0.07 7.66
C ILE A 97 -20.46 0.88 8.55
N SER A 98 -21.75 0.95 8.21
CA SER A 98 -22.71 1.87 8.87
C SER A 98 -22.96 1.55 10.35
N SER A 99 -22.71 0.32 10.78
CA SER A 99 -22.83 -0.09 12.19
C SER A 99 -21.55 0.16 13.00
N CYS A 100 -20.45 0.55 12.36
CA CYS A 100 -19.19 0.80 13.05
C CYS A 100 -19.30 2.05 13.91
N LYS A 101 -19.03 1.92 15.21
CA LYS A 101 -18.90 3.06 16.14
C LYS A 101 -17.43 3.50 16.31
N ILE A 102 -16.47 2.64 15.93
CA ILE A 102 -15.04 2.90 16.03
C ILE A 102 -14.46 3.04 14.62
N ALA A 103 -13.70 4.12 14.39
CA ALA A 103 -13.13 4.43 13.08
C ALA A 103 -12.15 3.35 12.59
N LYS A 104 -11.40 2.72 13.50
CA LYS A 104 -10.49 1.61 13.21
C LYS A 104 -11.23 0.40 12.62
N ASP A 105 -12.40 0.09 13.12
CA ASP A 105 -13.18 -1.06 12.66
C ASP A 105 -13.70 -0.81 11.24
N ALA A 106 -14.27 0.38 11.01
CA ALA A 106 -14.70 0.81 9.68
C ALA A 106 -13.54 0.76 8.67
N TRP A 107 -12.38 1.29 9.06
CA TRP A 107 -11.16 1.25 8.25
C TRP A 107 -10.74 -0.19 7.93
N THR A 108 -10.68 -1.04 8.96
CA THR A 108 -10.24 -2.43 8.84
C THR A 108 -11.18 -3.26 7.96
N ILE A 109 -12.49 -3.04 8.06
CA ILE A 109 -13.49 -3.70 7.20
C ILE A 109 -13.27 -3.31 5.74
N LEU A 110 -13.08 -2.02 5.43
CA LEU A 110 -12.78 -1.57 4.07
C LEU A 110 -11.45 -2.17 3.58
N GLN A 111 -10.39 -2.14 4.40
CA GLN A 111 -9.12 -2.74 4.02
C GLN A 111 -9.27 -4.23 3.70
N ASN A 112 -9.98 -4.98 4.54
CA ASN A 112 -10.18 -6.41 4.34
C ASN A 112 -11.02 -6.71 3.09
N PHE A 113 -12.01 -5.86 2.78
CA PHE A 113 -12.85 -6.01 1.59
C PHE A 113 -12.03 -5.88 0.30
N PHE A 114 -11.07 -4.94 0.24
CA PHE A 114 -10.29 -4.67 -0.98
C PHE A 114 -8.95 -5.40 -1.06
N GLU A 115 -8.25 -5.57 0.06
CA GLU A 115 -6.90 -6.17 0.09
C GLU A 115 -6.93 -7.68 0.40
N GLY A 116 -8.04 -8.17 0.95
CA GLY A 116 -8.17 -9.46 1.62
C GLY A 116 -7.88 -9.34 3.12
N ASN A 117 -8.27 -10.38 3.88
CA ASN A 117 -8.00 -10.46 5.31
C ASN A 117 -6.49 -10.58 5.62
N GLU A 118 -6.14 -10.49 6.89
CA GLU A 118 -4.74 -10.53 7.35
C GLU A 118 -3.99 -11.78 6.86
N ASP A 119 -4.64 -12.96 6.87
CA ASP A 119 -4.04 -14.23 6.41
C ASP A 119 -3.68 -14.20 4.90
N VAL A 120 -4.57 -13.67 4.07
CA VAL A 120 -4.31 -13.50 2.62
C VAL A 120 -3.17 -12.50 2.42
N ARG A 121 -3.15 -11.42 3.20
CA ARG A 121 -2.14 -10.38 3.14
C ARG A 121 -0.76 -10.91 3.56
N ASP A 122 -0.70 -11.74 4.59
CA ASP A 122 0.53 -12.37 5.06
C ASP A 122 1.01 -13.47 4.12
N SER A 123 0.11 -14.24 3.52
CA SER A 123 0.43 -15.18 2.43
C SER A 123 1.04 -14.46 1.23
N LYS A 124 0.48 -13.32 0.81
CA LYS A 124 1.04 -12.47 -0.25
C LYS A 124 2.43 -11.94 0.12
N LYS A 125 2.66 -11.51 1.37
CA LYS A 125 3.98 -11.07 1.86
C LYS A 125 5.02 -12.20 1.82
N LEU A 126 4.61 -13.43 2.15
CA LEU A 126 5.48 -14.60 2.09
C LEU A 126 5.84 -14.94 0.65
N LEU A 127 4.85 -14.93 -0.25
CA LEU A 127 5.05 -15.14 -1.68
C LEU A 127 6.00 -14.11 -2.29
N LEU A 128 5.82 -12.82 -1.99
CA LEU A 128 6.73 -11.76 -2.45
C LEU A 128 8.15 -11.93 -1.91
N SER A 129 8.29 -12.41 -0.67
CA SER A 129 9.60 -12.76 -0.10
C SER A 129 10.25 -13.89 -0.89
N SER A 130 9.49 -14.95 -1.18
CA SER A 130 9.96 -16.08 -1.97
C SER A 130 10.34 -15.66 -3.39
N GLN A 131 9.52 -14.82 -4.05
CA GLN A 131 9.82 -14.26 -5.36
C GLN A 131 11.07 -13.39 -5.33
N PHE A 132 11.22 -12.52 -4.31
CA PHE A 132 12.43 -11.71 -4.13
C PHE A 132 13.66 -12.60 -3.98
N ASP A 133 13.60 -13.66 -3.17
CA ASP A 133 14.72 -14.58 -2.95
C ASP A 133 15.04 -15.40 -4.21
N ALA A 134 14.01 -15.89 -4.90
CA ALA A 134 14.12 -16.65 -6.14
C ALA A 134 14.51 -15.80 -7.36
N LEU A 135 14.34 -14.48 -7.31
CA LEU A 135 14.69 -13.58 -8.42
C LEU A 135 16.19 -13.71 -8.73
N ARG A 136 16.50 -14.11 -9.95
CA ARG A 136 17.86 -14.17 -10.52
C ARG A 136 17.85 -13.50 -11.88
N MET A 137 18.99 -12.94 -12.28
CA MET A 137 19.18 -12.57 -13.69
C MET A 137 19.23 -13.87 -14.50
N ILE A 138 18.40 -13.95 -15.53
CA ILE A 138 18.36 -15.08 -16.47
C ILE A 138 19.41 -14.81 -17.55
N GLU A 139 20.05 -15.84 -18.10
CA GLU A 139 21.18 -15.72 -19.04
C GLU A 139 20.86 -14.86 -20.29
N ASP A 140 19.60 -14.88 -20.74
CA ASP A 140 19.13 -14.12 -21.92
C ASP A 140 18.33 -12.86 -21.55
N GLY A 141 18.21 -12.55 -20.26
CA GLY A 141 17.42 -11.40 -19.77
C GLY A 141 18.24 -10.10 -19.72
N THR A 142 17.60 -8.98 -20.03
CA THR A 142 18.24 -7.67 -19.91
C THR A 142 18.27 -7.19 -18.45
N ILE A 143 19.24 -6.34 -18.13
CA ILE A 143 19.30 -5.64 -16.83
C ILE A 143 18.00 -4.84 -16.60
N ALA A 144 17.46 -4.24 -17.66
CA ALA A 144 16.21 -3.46 -17.60
C ALA A 144 15.00 -4.31 -17.17
N GLU A 145 14.82 -5.50 -17.75
CA GLU A 145 13.74 -6.42 -17.37
C GLU A 145 13.89 -6.92 -15.93
N TYR A 146 15.12 -7.19 -15.50
CA TYR A 146 15.40 -7.57 -14.11
C TYR A 146 15.08 -6.43 -13.14
N THR A 147 15.53 -5.20 -13.43
CA THR A 147 15.24 -4.01 -12.61
C THR A 147 13.75 -3.71 -12.58
N ALA A 148 13.03 -3.90 -13.68
CA ALA A 148 11.57 -3.75 -13.72
C ALA A 148 10.85 -4.73 -12.80
N LYS A 149 11.19 -6.03 -12.85
CA LYS A 149 10.64 -7.06 -11.94
C LYS A 149 10.98 -6.78 -10.48
N LEU A 150 12.21 -6.35 -10.22
CA LEU A 150 12.66 -6.01 -8.87
C LEU A 150 11.88 -4.80 -8.32
N LYS A 151 11.66 -3.76 -9.13
CA LYS A 151 10.86 -2.57 -8.78
C LYS A 151 9.41 -2.93 -8.51
N ASP A 152 8.83 -3.82 -9.32
CA ASP A 152 7.47 -4.30 -9.11
C ASP A 152 7.31 -5.03 -7.78
N ILE A 153 8.23 -5.95 -7.44
CA ILE A 153 8.26 -6.65 -6.14
C ILE A 153 8.40 -5.66 -4.97
N ALA A 154 9.25 -4.63 -5.09
CA ALA A 154 9.36 -3.59 -4.06
C ALA A 154 8.05 -2.85 -3.85
N ASN A 155 7.43 -2.39 -4.94
CA ASN A 155 6.20 -1.62 -4.87
C ASN A 155 5.07 -2.44 -4.24
N GLN A 156 4.94 -3.71 -4.61
CA GLN A 156 3.96 -4.62 -4.02
C GLN A 156 4.26 -4.89 -2.53
N ALA A 157 5.53 -5.10 -2.15
CA ALA A 157 5.91 -5.28 -0.76
C ALA A 157 5.59 -4.04 0.09
N GLN A 158 5.88 -2.84 -0.42
CA GLN A 158 5.59 -1.58 0.24
C GLN A 158 4.09 -1.37 0.44
N GLN A 159 3.25 -1.70 -0.56
CA GLN A 159 1.79 -1.63 -0.44
C GLN A 159 1.24 -2.54 0.67
N LEU A 160 1.90 -3.67 0.93
CA LEU A 160 1.55 -4.58 2.02
C LEU A 160 2.21 -4.21 3.36
N GLY A 161 2.83 -3.02 3.48
CA GLY A 161 3.48 -2.55 4.70
C GLY A 161 4.83 -3.21 5.00
N LYS A 162 5.44 -3.90 4.03
CA LYS A 162 6.74 -4.55 4.18
C LYS A 162 7.83 -3.68 3.54
N ASN A 163 8.70 -3.13 4.37
CA ASN A 163 9.86 -2.36 3.89
C ASN A 163 11.00 -3.34 3.52
N ILE A 164 11.32 -3.46 2.23
CA ILE A 164 12.51 -4.20 1.81
C ILE A 164 13.73 -3.30 2.03
N GLN A 165 14.63 -3.69 2.94
CA GLN A 165 15.80 -2.88 3.25
C GLN A 165 16.67 -2.61 2.01
N ILE A 166 17.04 -1.34 1.81
CA ILE A 166 17.88 -0.84 0.72
C ILE A 166 19.22 -1.61 0.64
N GLU A 167 19.75 -2.07 1.76
CA GLU A 167 20.98 -2.85 1.80
C GLU A 167 20.84 -4.25 1.16
N LYS A 168 19.70 -4.92 1.35
CA LYS A 168 19.40 -6.19 0.66
C LYS A 168 19.21 -5.96 -0.83
N TRP A 169 18.62 -4.83 -1.19
CA TRP A 169 18.48 -4.32 -2.55
C TRP A 169 19.83 -4.13 -3.24
N LEU A 170 20.72 -3.35 -2.62
CA LEU A 170 22.04 -3.06 -3.16
C LEU A 170 22.89 -4.31 -3.25
N LYS A 171 22.91 -5.17 -2.22
CA LYS A 171 23.66 -6.43 -2.25
C LYS A 171 23.26 -7.33 -3.42
N LYS A 172 21.96 -7.42 -3.73
CA LYS A 172 21.48 -8.24 -4.84
C LYS A 172 21.81 -7.63 -6.21
N LEU A 173 21.73 -6.31 -6.33
CA LEU A 173 22.09 -5.58 -7.56
C LEU A 173 23.61 -5.62 -7.82
N PHE A 174 24.43 -5.40 -6.78
CA PHE A 174 25.89 -5.48 -6.86
C PHE A 174 26.39 -6.91 -7.10
N GLY A 175 25.81 -7.92 -6.46
CA GLY A 175 26.18 -9.32 -6.67
C GLY A 175 26.03 -9.75 -8.14
N LEU A 176 25.01 -9.26 -8.83
CA LEU A 176 24.76 -9.56 -10.24
C LEU A 176 25.64 -8.76 -11.21
N PHE A 177 25.97 -7.51 -10.86
CA PHE A 177 26.96 -6.72 -11.60
C PHE A 177 28.34 -7.40 -11.58
N LEU A 178 28.73 -7.95 -10.42
CA LEU A 178 29.96 -8.72 -10.28
C LEU A 178 29.91 -10.04 -11.08
N GLN A 179 28.80 -10.78 -11.04
CA GLN A 179 28.66 -12.00 -11.85
C GLN A 179 28.69 -11.71 -13.36
N SER A 180 27.98 -10.67 -13.83
CA SER A 180 27.97 -10.27 -15.24
C SER A 180 29.33 -9.79 -15.75
N SER A 181 30.07 -9.06 -14.92
CA SER A 181 31.43 -8.60 -15.25
C SER A 181 32.44 -9.76 -15.23
N MET A 182 32.32 -10.71 -14.30
CA MET A 182 33.10 -11.94 -14.25
C MET A 182 32.85 -12.83 -15.48
N SER A 183 31.59 -13.04 -15.87
CA SER A 183 31.23 -13.82 -17.07
C SER A 183 31.74 -13.17 -18.36
N ARG A 184 31.67 -11.83 -18.49
CA ARG A 184 32.29 -11.11 -19.64
C ARG A 184 33.80 -11.30 -19.65
N SER A 185 34.47 -11.19 -18.50
CA SER A 185 35.92 -11.36 -18.40
C SER A 185 36.40 -12.77 -18.78
N GLN A 186 35.59 -13.80 -18.56
CA GLN A 186 35.88 -15.18 -18.98
C GLN A 186 35.66 -15.39 -20.48
N GLN A 187 34.70 -14.69 -21.09
CA GLN A 187 34.45 -14.73 -22.53
C GLN A 187 35.62 -14.16 -23.34
N TYR A 188 36.31 -13.13 -22.81
CA TYR A 188 37.54 -12.57 -23.39
C TYR A 188 38.81 -13.41 -23.13
N LYS A 189 38.74 -14.42 -22.24
CA LYS A 189 39.85 -15.36 -21.97
C LYS A 189 39.75 -16.67 -22.76
N LYS A 190 38.77 -16.85 -23.66
CA LYS A 190 38.76 -18.00 -24.57
C LYS A 190 40.03 -17.98 -25.44
N PRO A 191 40.87 -19.04 -25.43
CA PRO A 191 42.05 -19.09 -26.29
C PRO A 191 41.59 -19.03 -27.76
N ARG A 192 42.14 -18.10 -28.55
CA ARG A 192 42.22 -18.35 -29.99
C ARG A 192 43.25 -19.46 -30.14
N ASP A 193 42.83 -20.72 -30.30
CA ASP A 193 43.66 -21.65 -31.07
C ASP A 193 42.88 -22.88 -31.52
N SER A 194 42.89 -23.07 -32.84
CA SER A 194 42.93 -24.38 -33.53
C SER A 194 42.76 -24.23 -35.05
N ARG A 195 43.50 -23.31 -35.69
CA ARG A 195 43.59 -23.29 -37.17
C ARG A 195 44.98 -23.13 -37.77
N ILE A 196 46.05 -23.17 -36.97
CA ILE A 196 47.42 -23.22 -37.51
C ILE A 196 48.20 -24.35 -36.85
N SER A 197 47.91 -25.60 -37.25
CA SER A 197 48.83 -26.73 -37.05
C SER A 197 48.60 -27.83 -38.10
N ASN A 198 48.27 -27.45 -39.34
CA ASN A 198 48.25 -28.33 -40.51
C ASN A 198 48.83 -27.56 -41.71
N LEU A 199 50.11 -27.18 -41.65
CA LEU A 199 50.83 -26.61 -42.80
C LEU A 199 52.34 -26.93 -42.80
N MET A 200 52.77 -27.98 -42.10
CA MET A 200 54.11 -28.57 -42.27
C MET A 200 54.03 -30.08 -42.06
N ASN A 201 53.61 -30.79 -43.12
CA ASN A 201 54.01 -32.16 -43.45
C ASN A 201 53.92 -32.32 -44.96
#